data_AF-A0A950V5V3-F1
#
_entry.id   AF-A0A950V5V3-F1
#
_cell.length_a   1.000
_cell.length_b   1.000
_cell.length_c   1.000
_cell.angle_alpha   90.00
_cell.angle_beta   90.00
_cell.angle_gamma   90.00
#
_symmetry.space_group_name_H-M   'P 1'
#
loop_
_entity.id
_entity.type
_entity.pdbx_description
1 polymer ?
#
loop_
_entity_poly.entity_id
_entity_poly.type
_entity_poly.pdbx_seq_one_letter_code
_entity_poly.pdbx_strand_id
1 'polypeptide(L)'
;MLGAVTMIPPLMLTAGEQPGSLVGHVVASIFAIGITVTNWMVAVFASLVDLGWKLAAVVGAAALAAATFFGEAHRVVFPNAVKMFKTAGGEAAYMWAPETGGPWAIIRAFFFHSMVAPEITFKVNWRHENWPMMSMQFSGLFSGVHGWSCVATLSWTLLLMAGFAALATLKDQIRLRTTLLLSILYQFLLHLLYGRETFLYGIHFMPLLILCVALATRTRWRPVVLALSAVLCVSASINNYRQFEWCHAYVMRGDRLQEKQAPQHKRLGIPLDKSDPTWNYRFWRDVLHWGPPLQKGWDADMFK
;
A
#
# COMPACT_ATOMS: atom_id res chain seq x y z
N MET A 1 9.39 3.68 3.83
CA MET A 1 8.89 4.60 4.88
C MET A 1 8.95 6.07 4.48
N LEU A 2 10.00 6.53 3.78
CA LEU A 2 10.16 7.95 3.41
C LEU A 2 8.98 8.55 2.61
N GLY A 3 8.30 7.73 1.80
CA GLY A 3 7.14 8.16 1.00
C GLY A 3 6.14 8.99 1.79
N ALA A 4 5.52 8.43 2.82
CA ALA A 4 4.42 9.13 3.48
C ALA A 4 4.82 10.34 4.34
N VAL A 5 6.08 10.44 4.76
CA VAL A 5 6.58 11.60 5.51
C VAL A 5 6.46 12.87 4.68
N THR A 6 6.51 12.76 3.35
CA THR A 6 6.41 13.92 2.47
C THR A 6 5.01 14.54 2.38
N MET A 7 3.98 13.83 2.85
CA MET A 7 2.63 14.37 2.95
C MET A 7 2.44 15.24 4.20
N ILE A 8 3.33 15.16 5.19
CA ILE A 8 3.20 15.89 6.46
C ILE A 8 3.32 17.41 6.26
N PRO A 9 4.35 17.96 5.59
CA PRO A 9 4.46 19.41 5.39
C PRO A 9 3.23 20.07 4.75
N PRO A 10 2.65 19.56 3.63
CA PRO A 10 1.46 20.18 3.06
C PRO A 10 0.22 20.07 3.96
N LEU A 11 0.08 18.98 4.72
CA LEU A 11 -1.00 18.85 5.72
C LEU A 11 -0.81 19.84 6.88
N MET A 12 0.42 20.08 7.34
CA MET A 12 0.70 21.07 8.37
C MET A 12 0.34 22.50 7.94
N LEU A 13 0.63 22.87 6.68
CA LEU A 13 0.27 24.18 6.14
C LEU A 13 -1.25 24.43 6.20
N THR A 14 -2.06 23.39 5.94
CA THR A 14 -3.53 23.49 5.95
C THR A 14 -4.16 23.34 7.32
N ALA A 15 -3.40 22.89 8.33
CA ALA A 15 -3.82 22.79 9.72
C ALA A 15 -3.74 24.12 10.49
N GLY A 16 -2.99 25.10 9.98
CA GLY A 16 -2.87 26.42 10.58
C GLY A 16 -4.16 27.24 10.54
N GLU A 17 -4.29 28.22 11.44
CA GLU A 17 -5.42 29.17 11.46
C GLU A 17 -5.38 30.15 10.28
N GLN A 18 -4.18 30.50 9.83
CA GLN A 18 -3.97 31.37 8.67
C GLN A 18 -3.44 30.58 7.47
N PRO A 19 -3.67 31.07 6.23
CA PRO A 19 -3.06 30.46 5.05
C PRO A 19 -1.55 30.41 5.17
N GLY A 20 -0.98 29.28 4.77
CA GLY A 20 0.46 29.12 4.63
C GLY A 20 1.01 30.08 3.58
N SER A 21 2.28 30.45 3.73
CA SER A 21 2.94 31.31 2.75
C SER A 21 3.12 30.58 1.41
N LEU A 22 3.14 31.33 0.31
CA LEU A 22 3.44 30.80 -1.03
C LEU A 22 4.75 30.00 -1.04
N VAL A 23 5.79 30.52 -0.38
CA VAL A 23 7.10 29.86 -0.27
C VAL A 23 6.98 28.53 0.48
N GLY A 24 6.18 28.47 1.55
CA GLY A 24 5.92 27.23 2.29
C GLY A 24 5.31 26.15 1.40
N HIS A 25 4.31 26.51 0.59
CA HIS A 25 3.67 25.60 -0.35
C HIS A 25 4.62 25.14 -1.47
N VAL A 26 5.50 26.01 -1.98
CA VAL A 26 6.55 25.64 -2.95
C VAL A 26 7.52 24.62 -2.34
N VAL A 27 8.06 24.89 -1.15
CA VAL A 27 9.00 23.99 -0.47
C VAL A 27 8.35 22.63 -0.18
N ALA A 28 7.13 22.64 0.36
CA ALA A 28 6.38 21.41 0.61
C ALA A 28 6.13 20.60 -0.67
N SER A 29 5.82 21.28 -1.78
CA SER A 29 5.60 20.64 -3.08
C SER A 29 6.87 20.04 -3.66
N ILE A 30 8.01 20.75 -3.59
CA ILE A 30 9.33 20.25 -4.03
C ILE A 30 9.72 19.01 -3.23
N PHE A 31 9.53 19.05 -1.91
CA PHE A 31 9.83 17.91 -1.03
C PHE A 31 8.96 16.69 -1.37
N ALA A 32 7.66 16.91 -1.63
CA ALA A 32 6.73 15.82 -1.95
C ALA A 32 7.01 15.18 -3.31
N ILE A 33 7.19 15.98 -4.36
CA ILE A 33 7.46 15.47 -5.72
C ILE A 33 8.82 14.80 -5.85
N GLY A 34 9.81 15.25 -5.05
CA GLY A 34 11.14 14.64 -5.02
C GLY A 34 11.14 13.18 -4.57
N ILE A 35 10.08 12.72 -3.88
CA ILE A 35 9.92 11.33 -3.46
C ILE A 35 8.94 10.58 -4.36
N THR A 36 7.68 11.02 -4.46
CA THR A 36 6.72 10.43 -5.41
C THR A 36 5.70 11.45 -5.93
N VAL A 37 5.33 11.30 -7.21
CA VAL A 37 4.25 12.09 -7.84
C VAL A 37 2.90 11.86 -7.13
N THR A 38 2.64 10.63 -6.66
CA THR A 38 1.41 10.30 -5.94
C THR A 38 1.28 11.05 -4.63
N ASN A 39 2.38 11.26 -3.90
CA ASN A 39 2.35 11.98 -2.63
C ASN A 39 2.37 13.51 -2.85
N TRP A 40 2.93 13.97 -3.97
CA TRP A 40 2.87 15.37 -4.38
C TRP A 40 1.45 15.90 -4.55
N MET A 41 0.49 15.04 -4.92
CA MET A 41 -0.91 15.46 -5.02
C MET A 41 -1.48 16.03 -3.72
N VAL A 42 -0.99 15.60 -2.55
CA VAL A 42 -1.36 16.21 -1.27
C VAL A 42 -0.93 17.68 -1.19
N ALA A 43 0.26 18.02 -1.70
CA ALA A 43 0.75 19.39 -1.76
C ALA A 43 -0.01 20.24 -2.80
N VAL A 44 -0.43 19.63 -3.91
CA VAL A 44 -1.31 20.27 -4.90
C VAL A 44 -2.66 20.60 -4.27
N PHE A 45 -3.30 19.65 -3.58
CA PHE A 45 -4.57 19.90 -2.89
C PHE A 45 -4.44 20.95 -1.79
N ALA A 46 -3.37 20.89 -0.98
CA ALA A 46 -3.09 21.89 0.04
C ALA A 46 -2.98 23.29 -0.57
N SER A 47 -2.23 23.44 -1.66
CA SER A 47 -2.06 24.72 -2.37
C SER A 47 -3.38 25.21 -2.99
N LEU A 48 -4.17 24.30 -3.58
CA LEU A 48 -5.47 24.63 -4.17
C LEU A 48 -6.45 25.15 -3.12
N VAL A 49 -6.52 24.46 -1.98
CA VAL A 49 -7.45 24.78 -0.89
C VAL A 49 -7.05 26.07 -0.18
N ASP A 50 -5.75 26.33 -0.02
CA ASP A 50 -5.24 27.42 0.80
C ASP A 50 -4.95 28.71 0.02
N LEU A 51 -4.46 28.59 -1.22
CA LEU A 51 -4.04 29.74 -2.06
C LEU A 51 -4.95 29.97 -3.28
N GLY A 52 -5.82 29.02 -3.62
CA GLY A 52 -6.64 29.05 -4.83
C GLY A 52 -5.89 28.61 -6.10
N TRP A 53 -6.65 28.37 -7.18
CA TRP A 53 -6.16 27.67 -8.37
C TRP A 53 -5.00 28.37 -9.11
N LYS A 54 -5.00 29.70 -9.16
CA LYS A 54 -3.95 30.47 -9.86
C LYS A 54 -2.60 30.30 -9.18
N LEU A 55 -2.55 30.50 -7.87
CA LEU A 55 -1.33 30.37 -7.09
C LEU A 55 -0.91 28.90 -6.94
N ALA A 56 -1.86 27.97 -6.82
CA ALA A 56 -1.56 26.54 -6.84
C ALA A 56 -0.90 26.10 -8.16
N ALA A 57 -1.31 26.65 -9.31
CA ALA A 57 -0.64 26.40 -10.58
C ALA A 57 0.80 26.92 -10.60
N VAL A 58 1.06 28.10 -10.02
CA VAL A 58 2.42 28.64 -9.85
C VAL A 58 3.26 27.74 -8.95
N VAL A 59 2.72 27.30 -7.80
CA VAL A 59 3.39 26.36 -6.90
C VAL A 59 3.73 25.06 -7.61
N GLY A 60 2.78 24.50 -8.36
CA GLY A 60 2.97 23.26 -9.10
C GLY A 60 4.03 23.39 -10.20
N ALA A 61 4.00 24.47 -10.98
CA ALA A 61 5.00 24.75 -12.00
C ALA A 61 6.40 24.93 -11.40
N ALA A 62 6.52 25.68 -10.30
CA ALA A 62 7.78 25.88 -9.59
C ALA A 62 8.34 24.55 -9.06
N ALA A 63 7.48 23.70 -8.48
CA ALA A 63 7.88 22.39 -7.96
C ALA A 63 8.35 21.44 -9.08
N LEU A 64 7.63 21.40 -10.21
CA LEU A 64 8.02 20.60 -11.38
C LEU A 64 9.33 21.09 -12.01
N ALA A 65 9.51 22.41 -12.12
CA ALA A 65 10.75 22.99 -12.63
C ALA A 65 11.93 22.62 -11.73
N ALA A 66 11.77 22.76 -10.41
CA ALA A 66 12.78 22.36 -9.43
C ALA A 66 13.09 20.85 -9.49
N ALA A 67 12.06 19.99 -9.53
CA ALA A 67 12.22 18.54 -9.61
C ALA A 67 12.97 18.12 -10.88
N THR A 68 12.63 18.72 -12.02
CA THR A 68 13.31 18.47 -13.29
C THR A 68 14.77 18.92 -13.24
N PHE A 69 15.01 20.12 -12.70
CA PHE A 69 16.36 20.64 -12.53
C PHE A 69 17.22 19.73 -11.65
N PHE A 70 16.74 19.35 -10.47
CA PHE A 70 17.46 18.45 -9.57
C PHE A 70 17.63 17.05 -10.17
N GLY A 71 16.62 16.56 -10.91
CA GLY A 71 16.69 15.29 -11.62
C GLY A 71 17.79 15.25 -12.67
N GLU A 72 17.94 16.31 -13.47
CA GLU A 72 19.02 16.40 -14.45
C GLU A 72 20.39 16.67 -13.79
N ALA A 73 20.45 17.50 -12.74
CA ALA A 73 21.67 17.69 -11.95
C ALA A 73 22.17 16.39 -11.32
N HIS A 74 21.27 15.56 -10.77
CA HIS A 74 21.59 14.24 -10.26
C HIS A 74 22.22 13.34 -11.32
N ARG A 75 21.82 13.47 -12.60
CA ARG A 75 22.38 12.68 -13.70
C ARG A 75 23.79 13.10 -14.11
N VAL A 76 24.19 14.33 -13.82
CA VAL A 76 25.60 14.76 -13.99
C VAL A 76 26.50 13.94 -13.05
N VAL A 77 26.03 13.66 -11.84
CA VAL A 77 26.76 12.85 -10.85
C VAL A 77 26.56 11.35 -11.08
N PHE A 78 25.37 10.93 -11.52
CA PHE A 78 25.00 9.54 -11.75
C PHE A 78 24.46 9.34 -13.19
N PRO A 79 25.36 9.18 -14.19
CA PRO A 79 24.97 9.14 -15.60
C PRO A 79 23.97 8.04 -15.97
N ASN A 80 23.99 6.94 -15.23
CA ASN A 80 23.11 5.79 -15.43
C ASN A 80 21.71 5.96 -14.80
N ALA A 81 21.45 7.06 -14.09
CA ALA A 81 20.14 7.32 -13.52
C ALA A 81 19.09 7.56 -14.63
N VAL A 82 17.92 6.93 -14.46
CA VAL A 82 16.78 7.07 -15.38
C VAL A 82 16.30 8.52 -15.37
N LYS A 83 16.00 9.07 -16.56
CA LYS A 83 15.38 10.39 -16.67
C LYS A 83 14.04 10.40 -15.94
N MET A 84 13.85 11.40 -15.09
CA MET A 84 12.56 11.64 -14.44
C MET A 84 11.47 11.78 -15.52
N PHE A 85 10.32 11.13 -15.32
CA PHE A 85 9.17 11.11 -16.24
C PHE A 85 9.33 10.38 -17.60
N LYS A 86 10.43 9.67 -17.86
CA LYS A 86 10.63 8.94 -19.13
C LYS A 86 9.63 7.78 -19.35
N THR A 87 9.09 7.19 -18.28
CA THR A 87 8.39 5.90 -18.32
C THR A 87 6.86 6.00 -18.41
N ALA A 88 6.29 7.19 -18.59
CA ALA A 88 4.83 7.41 -18.52
C ALA A 88 4.01 6.49 -19.45
N GLY A 89 4.56 6.04 -20.59
CA GLY A 89 3.86 5.15 -21.53
C GLY A 89 3.84 3.66 -21.14
N GLY A 90 4.76 3.19 -20.29
CA GLY A 90 4.82 1.78 -19.88
C GLY A 90 3.85 1.41 -18.75
N GLU A 91 3.19 2.41 -18.19
CA GLU A 91 2.36 2.28 -16.99
C GLU A 91 0.93 1.80 -17.28
N ALA A 92 0.46 1.92 -18.53
CA ALA A 92 -0.87 1.45 -18.95
C ALA A 92 -1.07 -0.06 -18.71
N ALA A 93 0.01 -0.85 -18.74
CA ALA A 93 -0.03 -2.29 -18.48
C ALA A 93 -0.34 -2.68 -17.02
N TYR A 94 -0.47 -1.70 -16.12
CA TYR A 94 -0.88 -1.87 -14.72
C TYR A 94 -2.27 -1.30 -14.44
N MET A 95 -2.94 -0.73 -15.44
CA MET A 95 -4.32 -0.29 -15.32
C MET A 95 -5.25 -1.50 -15.39
N TRP A 96 -6.14 -1.64 -14.41
CA TRP A 96 -7.13 -2.73 -14.33
C TRP A 96 -6.52 -4.15 -14.44
N ALA A 97 -5.31 -4.31 -13.90
CA ALA A 97 -4.62 -5.59 -13.86
C ALA A 97 -5.51 -6.66 -13.19
N PRO A 98 -5.68 -7.87 -13.76
CA PRO A 98 -6.57 -8.91 -13.19
C PRO A 98 -6.27 -9.27 -11.73
N GLU A 99 -5.02 -9.09 -11.30
CA GLU A 99 -4.60 -9.33 -9.92
C GLU A 99 -5.22 -8.39 -8.92
N THR A 100 -5.74 -7.24 -9.36
CA THR A 100 -6.44 -6.29 -8.49
C THR A 100 -7.63 -6.92 -7.76
N GLY A 101 -8.20 -8.00 -8.31
CA GLY A 101 -9.37 -8.67 -7.75
C GLY A 101 -10.65 -7.82 -7.78
N GLY A 102 -10.63 -6.74 -8.55
CA GLY A 102 -11.73 -5.80 -8.71
C GLY A 102 -11.94 -4.84 -7.52
N PRO A 103 -12.92 -3.93 -7.63
CA PRO A 103 -13.10 -2.82 -6.69
C PRO A 103 -13.28 -3.26 -5.23
N TRP A 104 -13.96 -4.38 -4.98
CA TRP A 104 -14.20 -4.86 -3.61
C TRP A 104 -12.93 -5.35 -2.91
N ALA A 105 -12.04 -6.01 -3.65
CA ALA A 105 -10.75 -6.44 -3.11
C ALA A 105 -9.87 -5.22 -2.80
N ILE A 106 -9.89 -4.22 -3.67
CA ILE A 106 -9.19 -2.94 -3.48
C ILE A 106 -9.73 -2.18 -2.26
N ILE A 107 -11.05 -2.08 -2.09
CA ILE A 107 -11.68 -1.44 -0.92
C ILE A 107 -11.23 -2.13 0.37
N ARG A 108 -11.28 -3.47 0.42
CA ARG A 108 -10.82 -4.22 1.60
C ARG A 108 -9.33 -3.99 1.85
N ALA A 109 -8.52 -4.05 0.80
CA ALA A 109 -7.08 -3.89 0.92
C ALA A 109 -6.67 -2.49 1.37
N PHE A 110 -7.31 -1.47 0.79
CA PHE A 110 -7.06 -0.07 1.10
C PHE A 110 -7.45 0.27 2.54
N PHE A 111 -8.70 0.00 2.92
CA PHE A 111 -9.20 0.42 4.22
C PHE A 111 -8.83 -0.51 5.37
N PHE A 112 -8.60 -1.80 5.13
CA PHE A 112 -8.42 -2.79 6.22
C PHE A 112 -7.08 -3.51 6.14
N HIS A 113 -6.78 -4.15 5.01
CA HIS A 113 -5.60 -5.03 4.96
C HIS A 113 -4.29 -4.27 5.10
N SER A 114 -4.25 -2.99 4.72
CA SER A 114 -3.11 -2.10 4.95
C SER A 114 -2.69 -2.06 6.42
N MET A 115 -3.64 -2.07 7.36
CA MET A 115 -3.38 -2.04 8.81
C MET A 115 -3.32 -3.44 9.43
N VAL A 116 -4.23 -4.33 9.03
CA VAL A 116 -4.37 -5.68 9.60
C VAL A 116 -4.14 -6.71 8.49
N ALA A 117 -2.99 -7.39 8.53
CA ALA A 117 -2.63 -8.39 7.53
C ALA A 117 -3.66 -9.55 7.54
N PRO A 118 -4.38 -9.81 6.43
CA PRO A 118 -5.34 -10.89 6.34
C PRO A 118 -4.61 -12.23 6.11
N GLU A 119 -5.35 -13.30 5.80
CA GLU A 119 -4.75 -14.53 5.27
C GLU A 119 -3.89 -14.23 4.05
N ILE A 120 -2.80 -14.96 3.86
CA ILE A 120 -2.02 -14.88 2.63
C ILE A 120 -2.51 -15.97 1.70
N THR A 121 -3.03 -15.55 0.56
CA THR A 121 -3.47 -16.46 -0.50
C THR A 121 -2.44 -16.50 -1.61
N PHE A 122 -2.53 -17.53 -2.43
CA PHE A 122 -1.71 -17.66 -3.61
C PHE A 122 -2.56 -17.54 -4.87
N LYS A 123 -2.05 -16.79 -5.84
CA LYS A 123 -2.71 -16.61 -7.14
C LYS A 123 -1.73 -16.79 -8.27
N VAL A 124 -2.24 -17.27 -9.40
CA VAL A 124 -1.50 -17.32 -10.65
C VAL A 124 -1.11 -15.89 -11.02
N ASN A 125 0.15 -15.71 -11.39
CA ASN A 125 0.67 -14.45 -11.88
C ASN A 125 0.47 -14.42 -13.39
N TRP A 126 -0.43 -13.60 -13.93
CA TRP A 126 -0.76 -13.65 -15.36
C TRP A 126 0.41 -13.31 -16.29
N ARG A 127 1.44 -12.60 -15.80
CA ARG A 127 2.66 -12.34 -16.60
C ARG A 127 3.61 -13.53 -16.63
N HIS A 128 3.56 -14.36 -15.59
CA HIS A 128 4.46 -15.48 -15.39
C HIS A 128 3.67 -16.59 -14.69
N GLU A 129 2.88 -17.36 -15.43
CA GLU A 129 1.98 -18.38 -14.88
C GLU A 129 2.70 -19.39 -13.97
N ASN A 130 3.95 -19.70 -14.32
CA ASN A 130 4.83 -20.59 -13.56
C ASN A 130 5.31 -20.01 -12.22
N TRP A 131 5.11 -18.71 -11.97
CA TRP A 131 5.57 -17.96 -10.79
C TRP A 131 4.39 -17.33 -10.03
N PRO A 132 3.57 -18.15 -9.39
CA PRO A 132 2.47 -17.70 -8.56
C PRO A 132 2.94 -16.73 -7.49
N MET A 133 2.07 -15.77 -7.21
CA MET A 133 2.32 -14.67 -6.31
C MET A 133 1.59 -14.88 -4.98
N MET A 134 2.24 -14.47 -3.89
CA MET A 134 1.56 -14.26 -2.61
C MET A 134 0.72 -12.99 -2.69
N SER A 135 -0.54 -13.06 -2.30
CA SER A 135 -1.48 -11.95 -2.32
C SER A 135 -2.33 -11.93 -1.05
N MET A 136 -2.51 -10.74 -0.50
CA MET A 136 -3.40 -10.45 0.62
C MET A 136 -4.70 -9.79 0.15
N GLN A 137 -4.75 -9.35 -1.10
CA GLN A 137 -5.87 -8.61 -1.68
C GLN A 137 -7.14 -9.47 -1.84
N PHE A 138 -6.99 -10.74 -2.18
CA PHE A 138 -8.12 -11.66 -2.38
C PHE A 138 -8.71 -12.21 -1.10
N SER A 139 -8.05 -12.00 0.02
CA SER A 139 -8.46 -12.55 1.31
C SER A 139 -9.72 -11.86 1.83
N GLY A 140 -10.49 -12.60 2.63
CA GLY A 140 -11.66 -12.06 3.32
C GLY A 140 -11.26 -11.14 4.47
N LEU A 141 -12.18 -10.26 4.89
CA LEU A 141 -12.02 -9.60 6.19
C LEU A 141 -11.98 -10.68 7.28
N PHE A 142 -11.26 -10.39 8.37
CA PHE A 142 -11.11 -11.30 9.52
C PHE A 142 -10.34 -12.61 9.25
N SER A 143 -9.85 -12.85 8.03
CA SER A 143 -9.19 -14.11 7.62
C SER A 143 -7.76 -14.31 8.15
N GLY A 144 -7.16 -13.34 8.84
CA GLY A 144 -5.84 -13.51 9.45
C GLY A 144 -5.79 -14.56 10.59
N VAL A 145 -4.80 -14.44 11.47
CA VAL A 145 -4.63 -15.41 12.56
C VAL A 145 -5.84 -15.41 13.48
N HIS A 146 -6.39 -16.62 13.73
CA HIS A 146 -7.62 -16.84 14.49
C HIS A 146 -7.67 -16.02 15.80
N GLY A 147 -8.78 -15.31 16.02
CA GLY A 147 -9.03 -14.44 17.17
C GLY A 147 -8.40 -13.04 17.05
N TRP A 148 -7.09 -12.96 16.83
CA TRP A 148 -6.36 -11.69 16.77
C TRP A 148 -6.76 -10.81 15.59
N SER A 149 -6.89 -11.42 14.40
CA SER A 149 -7.38 -10.76 13.19
C SER A 149 -8.78 -10.18 13.40
N CYS A 150 -9.66 -10.89 14.12
CA CYS A 150 -11.00 -10.42 14.42
C CYS A 150 -10.99 -9.16 15.29
N VAL A 151 -10.29 -9.22 16.43
CA VAL A 151 -10.17 -8.10 17.37
C VAL A 151 -9.50 -6.89 16.70
N ALA A 152 -8.43 -7.09 15.94
CA ALA A 152 -7.73 -6.03 15.23
C ALA A 152 -8.63 -5.37 14.17
N THR A 153 -9.29 -6.18 13.33
CA THR A 153 -10.16 -5.66 12.27
C THR A 153 -11.35 -4.90 12.85
N LEU A 154 -12.00 -5.41 13.90
CA LEU A 154 -13.10 -4.70 14.57
C LEU A 154 -12.62 -3.39 15.20
N SER A 155 -11.50 -3.42 15.93
CA SER A 155 -10.93 -2.21 16.55
C SER A 155 -10.59 -1.14 15.50
N TRP A 156 -9.96 -1.55 14.40
CA TRP A 156 -9.64 -0.65 13.30
C TRP A 156 -10.89 -0.12 12.59
N THR A 157 -11.91 -0.95 12.40
CA THR A 157 -13.20 -0.52 11.83
C THR A 157 -13.86 0.57 12.69
N LEU A 158 -13.93 0.35 14.01
CA LEU A 158 -14.49 1.31 14.95
C LEU A 158 -13.68 2.62 14.96
N LEU A 159 -12.35 2.53 14.91
CA LEU A 159 -11.46 3.68 14.83
C LEU A 159 -11.65 4.47 13.54
N LEU A 160 -11.73 3.81 12.39
CA LEU A 160 -12.01 4.46 11.10
C LEU A 160 -13.36 5.17 11.11
N MET A 161 -14.41 4.53 11.61
CA MET A 161 -15.73 5.16 11.74
C MET A 161 -15.67 6.40 12.64
N ALA A 162 -14.98 6.31 13.79
CA ALA A 162 -14.78 7.46 14.67
C ALA A 162 -13.98 8.59 13.99
N GLY A 163 -12.95 8.24 13.21
CA GLY A 163 -12.13 9.17 12.44
C GLY A 163 -12.94 9.93 11.38
N PHE A 164 -13.69 9.22 10.54
CA PHE A 164 -14.55 9.84 9.53
C PHE A 164 -15.68 10.66 10.14
N ALA A 165 -16.27 10.21 11.26
CA ALA A 165 -17.27 10.98 12.00
C ALA A 165 -16.67 12.29 12.57
N ALA A 166 -15.46 12.23 13.13
CA ALA A 166 -14.74 13.40 13.61
C ALA A 166 -14.40 14.36 12.45
N LEU A 167 -13.92 13.83 11.33
CA LEU A 167 -13.61 14.60 10.13
C LEU A 167 -14.84 15.30 9.56
N ALA A 168 -16.01 14.65 9.57
CA ALA A 168 -17.27 15.25 9.14
C ALA A 168 -17.76 16.39 10.05
N THR A 169 -17.42 16.34 11.33
CA THR A 169 -17.82 17.32 12.35
C THR A 169 -16.79 18.43 12.59
N LEU A 170 -15.59 18.31 11.99
CA LEU A 170 -14.53 19.31 12.07
C LEU A 170 -14.89 20.56 11.24
N LYS A 171 -15.41 21.59 11.91
CA LYS A 171 -15.80 22.87 11.29
C LYS A 171 -14.67 23.89 11.31
N ASP A 172 -13.90 23.91 12.39
CA ASP A 172 -12.89 24.96 12.64
C ASP A 172 -11.63 24.81 11.77
N GLN A 173 -11.44 23.64 11.14
CA GLN A 173 -10.27 23.35 10.29
C GLN A 173 -10.70 22.86 8.90
N ILE A 174 -11.54 23.64 8.23
CA ILE A 174 -12.12 23.28 6.91
C ILE A 174 -11.05 23.01 5.84
N ARG A 175 -9.90 23.69 5.89
CA ARG A 175 -8.80 23.51 4.94
C ARG A 175 -8.10 22.17 5.10
N LEU A 176 -7.72 21.83 6.33
CA LEU A 176 -7.16 20.51 6.65
C LEU A 176 -8.16 19.41 6.29
N ARG A 177 -9.43 19.58 6.68
CA ARG A 177 -10.50 18.62 6.37
C ARG A 177 -10.60 18.37 4.87
N THR A 178 -10.71 19.43 4.07
CA THR A 178 -10.84 19.34 2.61
C THR A 178 -9.61 18.70 2.00
N THR A 179 -8.41 19.13 2.40
CA THR A 179 -7.14 18.59 1.89
C THR A 179 -6.99 17.10 2.21
N LEU A 180 -7.30 16.69 3.44
CA LEU A 180 -7.25 15.30 3.86
C LEU A 180 -8.26 14.43 3.11
N LEU A 181 -9.51 14.89 2.96
CA LEU A 181 -10.55 14.18 2.20
C LEU A 181 -10.18 14.01 0.73
N LEU A 182 -9.72 15.07 0.07
CA LEU A 182 -9.25 15.02 -1.32
C LEU A 182 -8.06 14.07 -1.46
N SER A 183 -7.14 14.08 -0.50
CA SER A 183 -5.97 13.19 -0.51
C SER A 183 -6.35 11.73 -0.36
N ILE A 184 -7.22 11.38 0.60
CA ILE A 184 -7.73 10.00 0.78
C ILE A 184 -8.49 9.56 -0.47
N LEU A 185 -9.37 10.41 -1.00
CA LEU A 185 -10.16 10.12 -2.19
C LEU A 185 -9.25 9.90 -3.40
N TYR A 186 -8.28 10.78 -3.65
CA TYR A 186 -7.31 10.63 -4.73
C TYR A 186 -6.53 9.33 -4.61
N GLN A 187 -5.98 9.02 -3.43
CA GLN A 187 -5.25 7.78 -3.23
C GLN A 187 -6.14 6.56 -3.46
N PHE A 188 -7.40 6.60 -2.99
CA PHE A 188 -8.34 5.52 -3.22
C PHE A 188 -8.66 5.33 -4.72
N LEU A 189 -8.98 6.43 -5.43
CA LEU A 189 -9.25 6.40 -6.87
C LEU A 189 -8.04 5.95 -7.69
N LEU A 190 -6.85 6.39 -7.30
CA LEU A 190 -5.60 5.95 -7.92
C LEU A 190 -5.47 4.42 -7.83
N HIS A 191 -5.70 3.83 -6.67
CA HIS A 191 -5.58 2.39 -6.48
C HIS A 191 -6.74 1.59 -7.08
N LEU A 192 -7.91 2.20 -7.30
CA LEU A 192 -9.00 1.61 -8.09
C LEU A 192 -8.63 1.46 -9.57
N LEU A 193 -7.81 2.37 -10.10
CA LEU A 193 -7.42 2.39 -11.50
C LEU A 193 -6.08 1.70 -11.73
N TYR A 194 -5.15 1.80 -10.78
CA TYR A 194 -3.74 1.50 -10.94
C TYR A 194 -3.22 0.60 -9.82
N GLY A 195 -2.42 -0.39 -10.21
CA GLY A 195 -1.68 -1.24 -9.29
C GLY A 195 -2.04 -2.72 -9.45
N ARG A 196 -1.20 -3.58 -8.88
CA ARG A 196 -1.43 -5.04 -8.87
C ARG A 196 -1.96 -5.48 -7.51
N GLU A 197 -1.19 -5.20 -6.47
CA GLU A 197 -1.50 -5.57 -5.09
C GLU A 197 -1.57 -4.30 -4.23
N THR A 198 -2.78 -3.85 -3.90
CA THR A 198 -3.02 -2.60 -3.15
C THR A 198 -2.31 -2.60 -1.79
N PHE A 199 -2.17 -3.76 -1.15
CA PHE A 199 -1.47 -3.90 0.13
C PHE A 199 -0.02 -3.40 0.08
N LEU A 200 0.71 -3.66 -1.01
CA LEU A 200 2.11 -3.21 -1.17
C LEU A 200 2.24 -1.69 -1.16
N TYR A 201 1.18 -0.99 -1.58
CA TYR A 201 1.14 0.46 -1.60
C TYR A 201 0.54 1.07 -0.32
N GLY A 202 0.16 0.24 0.66
CA GLY A 202 -0.41 0.67 1.95
C GLY A 202 0.40 1.76 2.64
N ILE A 203 1.72 1.72 2.50
CA ILE A 203 2.63 2.72 3.07
C ILE A 203 2.43 4.14 2.51
N HIS A 204 1.81 4.30 1.33
CA HIS A 204 1.57 5.60 0.71
C HIS A 204 0.30 6.29 1.20
N PHE A 205 -0.72 5.55 1.63
CA PHE A 205 -2.00 6.15 2.02
C PHE A 205 -2.37 5.90 3.49
N MET A 206 -1.80 4.89 4.14
CA MET A 206 -2.14 4.56 5.53
C MET A 206 -1.91 5.72 6.50
N PRO A 207 -0.87 6.57 6.36
CA PRO A 207 -0.72 7.73 7.24
C PRO A 207 -1.85 8.75 7.13
N LEU A 208 -2.52 8.86 5.98
CA LEU A 208 -3.73 9.68 5.83
C LEU A 208 -4.91 9.09 6.63
N LEU A 209 -5.07 7.75 6.59
CA LEU A 209 -6.08 7.04 7.38
C LEU A 209 -5.79 7.15 8.89
N ILE A 210 -4.53 7.01 9.29
CA ILE A 210 -4.10 7.20 10.69
C ILE A 210 -4.37 8.63 11.14
N LEU A 211 -4.06 9.64 10.32
CA LEU A 211 -4.38 11.04 10.64
C LEU A 211 -5.89 11.25 10.79
N CYS A 212 -6.70 10.66 9.90
CA CYS A 212 -8.16 10.67 10.01
C CYS A 212 -8.64 10.09 11.36
N VAL A 213 -8.11 8.94 11.76
CA VAL A 213 -8.39 8.34 13.09
C VAL A 213 -7.89 9.22 14.23
N ALA A 214 -6.72 9.83 14.11
CA ALA A 214 -6.14 10.69 15.13
C ALA A 214 -7.03 11.91 15.43
N LEU A 215 -7.74 12.46 14.43
CA LEU A 215 -8.71 13.53 14.64
C LEU A 215 -9.86 13.13 15.59
N ALA A 216 -10.20 11.85 15.68
CA ALA A 216 -11.22 11.37 16.63
C ALA A 216 -10.81 11.60 18.10
N THR A 217 -9.52 11.70 18.40
CA THR A 217 -9.01 12.03 19.75
C THR A 217 -9.34 13.46 20.17
N ARG A 218 -9.74 14.33 19.24
CA ARG A 218 -10.17 15.71 19.52
C ARG A 218 -11.64 15.81 19.93
N THR A 219 -12.39 14.71 19.83
CA THR A 219 -13.81 14.65 20.20
C THR A 219 -13.98 14.16 21.65
N ARG A 220 -15.22 14.19 22.14
CA ARG A 220 -15.59 13.59 23.44
C ARG A 220 -15.31 12.08 23.54
N TRP A 221 -15.10 11.39 22.42
CA TRP A 221 -14.81 9.95 22.36
C TRP A 221 -13.34 9.61 22.58
N ARG A 222 -12.49 10.60 22.88
CA ARG A 222 -11.05 10.43 23.13
C ARG A 222 -10.68 9.18 23.95
N PRO A 223 -11.23 8.92 25.15
CA PRO A 223 -10.81 7.75 25.93
C PRO A 223 -11.11 6.42 25.21
N VAL A 224 -12.25 6.34 24.51
CA VAL A 224 -12.63 5.14 23.73
C VAL A 224 -11.68 4.97 22.55
N VAL A 225 -11.37 6.04 21.83
CA VAL A 225 -10.42 6.01 20.69
C VAL A 225 -9.03 5.56 21.16
N LEU A 226 -8.54 6.07 22.28
CA LEU A 226 -7.24 5.67 22.83
C LEU A 226 -7.23 4.20 23.30
N ALA A 227 -8.30 3.74 23.97
CA ALA A 227 -8.43 2.35 24.38
C ALA A 227 -8.47 1.40 23.17
N LEU A 228 -9.29 1.71 22.15
CA LEU A 228 -9.34 0.94 20.90
C LEU A 228 -8.00 0.95 20.16
N SER A 229 -7.27 2.08 20.19
CA SER A 229 -5.93 2.16 19.59
C SER A 229 -4.95 1.24 20.30
N ALA A 230 -4.96 1.18 21.64
CA ALA A 230 -4.12 0.26 22.39
C ALA A 230 -4.45 -1.20 22.09
N VAL A 231 -5.74 -1.56 22.05
CA VAL A 231 -6.20 -2.91 21.67
C VAL A 231 -5.78 -3.24 20.24
N LEU A 232 -5.93 -2.31 19.30
CA LEU A 232 -5.49 -2.48 17.92
C LEU A 232 -3.98 -2.69 17.84
N CYS A 233 -3.17 -1.88 18.51
CA CYS A 233 -1.71 -2.01 18.49
C CYS A 233 -1.27 -3.40 18.92
N VAL A 234 -1.81 -3.94 20.02
CA VAL A 234 -1.46 -5.28 20.51
C VAL A 234 -1.95 -6.35 19.52
N SER A 235 -3.22 -6.31 19.16
CA SER A 235 -3.84 -7.36 18.32
C SER A 235 -3.28 -7.37 16.89
N ALA A 236 -3.09 -6.21 16.27
CA ALA A 236 -2.48 -6.08 14.95
C ALA A 236 -1.00 -6.47 14.96
N SER A 237 -0.24 -6.13 16.01
CA SER A 237 1.18 -6.54 16.10
C SER A 237 1.30 -8.06 16.13
N ILE A 238 0.51 -8.75 16.97
CA ILE A 238 0.54 -10.21 17.06
C ILE A 238 0.09 -10.85 15.75
N ASN A 239 -1.02 -10.37 15.16
CA ASN A 239 -1.54 -10.88 13.90
C ASN A 239 -0.53 -10.70 12.75
N ASN A 240 -0.05 -9.47 12.56
CA ASN A 240 0.82 -9.10 11.44
C ASN A 240 2.20 -9.76 11.57
N TYR A 241 2.74 -9.87 12.80
CA TYR A 241 4.00 -10.57 13.04
C TYR A 241 3.91 -12.04 12.64
N ARG A 242 2.83 -12.74 13.00
CA ARG A 242 2.64 -14.15 12.61
C ARG A 242 2.46 -14.33 11.10
N GLN A 243 1.75 -13.42 10.43
CA GLN A 243 1.68 -13.46 8.96
C GLN A 243 3.04 -13.20 8.31
N PHE A 244 3.82 -12.29 8.89
CA PHE A 244 5.18 -12.02 8.46
C PHE A 244 6.09 -13.24 8.64
N GLU A 245 6.06 -13.90 9.80
CA GLU A 245 6.83 -15.13 10.05
C GLU A 245 6.47 -16.24 9.07
N TRP A 246 5.18 -16.41 8.75
CA TRP A 246 4.74 -17.37 7.75
C TRP A 246 5.28 -17.03 6.36
N CYS A 247 5.17 -15.76 5.94
CA CYS A 247 5.74 -15.26 4.67
C CYS A 247 7.25 -15.51 4.60
N HIS A 248 7.97 -15.18 5.67
CA HIS A 248 9.40 -15.33 5.76
C HIS A 248 9.80 -16.82 5.69
N ALA A 249 9.11 -17.69 6.43
CA ALA A 249 9.34 -19.14 6.37
C ALA A 249 9.06 -19.71 4.97
N TYR A 250 8.04 -19.19 4.29
CA TYR A 250 7.74 -19.55 2.90
C TYR A 250 8.89 -19.18 1.95
N VAL A 251 9.38 -17.94 2.01
CA VAL A 251 10.49 -17.46 1.16
C VAL A 251 11.78 -18.25 1.43
N MET A 252 12.16 -18.42 2.70
CA MET A 252 13.39 -19.12 3.10
C MET A 252 13.33 -20.64 2.84
N ARG A 253 12.16 -21.20 2.51
CA ARG A 253 12.01 -22.62 2.20
C ARG A 253 12.70 -23.00 0.89
N GLY A 254 12.72 -22.12 -0.11
CA GLY A 254 13.35 -22.39 -1.41
C GLY A 254 14.81 -22.81 -1.25
N ASP A 255 15.56 -22.03 -0.48
CA ASP A 255 16.97 -22.30 -0.17
C ASP A 255 17.16 -23.63 0.56
N ARG A 256 16.28 -23.94 1.52
CA ARG A 256 16.33 -25.21 2.29
C ARG A 256 15.97 -26.43 1.45
N LEU A 257 15.00 -26.31 0.53
CA LEU A 257 14.66 -27.38 -0.40
C LEU A 257 15.82 -27.64 -1.35
N GLN A 258 16.45 -26.57 -1.86
CA GLN A 258 17.63 -26.66 -2.71
C GLN A 258 18.78 -27.37 -1.98
N GLU A 259 19.08 -26.99 -0.74
CA GLU A 259 20.12 -27.64 0.07
C GLU A 259 19.88 -29.14 0.25
N LYS A 260 18.62 -29.55 0.52
CA LYS A 260 18.27 -30.96 0.75
C LYS A 260 18.23 -31.80 -0.53
N GLN A 261 17.85 -31.21 -1.66
CA GLN A 261 17.69 -31.94 -2.94
C GLN A 261 18.96 -31.89 -3.80
N ALA A 262 19.89 -30.96 -3.55
CA ALA A 262 21.16 -30.91 -4.27
C ALA A 262 21.98 -32.22 -4.21
N PRO A 263 22.08 -32.93 -3.07
CA PRO A 263 22.71 -34.26 -3.02
C PRO A 263 22.00 -35.30 -3.88
N GLN A 264 20.68 -35.24 -3.99
CA GLN A 264 19.88 -36.18 -4.78
C GLN A 264 20.02 -35.92 -6.29
N HIS A 265 19.99 -34.65 -6.71
CA HIS A 265 20.25 -34.26 -8.10
C HIS A 265 21.66 -34.66 -8.54
N LYS A 266 22.66 -34.44 -7.67
CA LYS A 266 24.04 -34.88 -7.90
C LYS A 266 24.14 -36.41 -8.08
N ARG A 267 23.37 -37.19 -7.31
CA ARG A 267 23.31 -38.67 -7.46
C ARG A 267 22.64 -39.10 -8.76
N LEU A 268 21.65 -38.36 -9.23
CA LEU A 268 20.88 -38.68 -10.44
C LEU A 268 21.51 -38.13 -11.74
N GLY A 269 22.61 -37.36 -11.64
CA GLY A 269 23.24 -36.72 -12.81
C GLY A 269 22.37 -35.62 -13.44
N ILE A 270 21.34 -35.16 -12.74
CA ILE A 270 20.42 -34.12 -13.22
C ILE A 270 21.03 -32.76 -12.86
N PRO A 271 21.30 -31.88 -13.84
CA PRO A 271 21.76 -30.53 -13.57
C PRO A 271 20.80 -29.80 -12.62
N LEU A 272 21.35 -29.12 -11.61
CA LEU A 272 20.58 -28.18 -10.80
C LEU A 272 20.33 -26.92 -11.61
N ASP A 273 19.32 -26.96 -12.49
CA ASP A 273 18.86 -25.76 -13.17
C ASP A 273 17.95 -24.98 -12.22
N LYS A 274 18.45 -23.84 -11.73
CA LYS A 274 17.70 -22.92 -10.87
C LYS A 274 16.51 -22.28 -11.59
N SER A 275 16.48 -22.34 -12.92
CA SER A 275 15.38 -21.85 -13.75
C SER A 275 14.33 -22.93 -14.04
N ASP A 276 14.56 -24.18 -13.62
CA ASP A 276 13.62 -25.28 -13.83
C ASP A 276 12.32 -25.04 -13.02
N PRO A 277 11.18 -24.79 -13.70
CA PRO A 277 9.92 -24.50 -13.05
C PRO A 277 9.41 -25.65 -12.19
N THR A 278 9.88 -26.90 -12.40
CA THR A 278 9.45 -28.07 -11.62
C THR A 278 9.79 -27.98 -10.12
N TRP A 279 10.82 -27.21 -9.77
CA TRP A 279 11.15 -26.88 -8.37
C TRP A 279 10.06 -26.05 -7.69
N ASN A 280 9.50 -25.10 -8.43
CA ASN A 280 8.37 -24.30 -7.97
C ASN A 280 7.06 -25.10 -8.03
N TYR A 281 6.86 -25.93 -9.07
CA TYR A 281 5.65 -26.71 -9.32
C TYR A 281 5.38 -27.86 -8.33
N ARG A 282 6.42 -28.58 -7.86
CA ARG A 282 6.20 -29.69 -6.89
C ARG A 282 5.53 -29.24 -5.60
N PHE A 283 5.71 -27.99 -5.21
CA PHE A 283 5.06 -27.41 -4.04
C PHE A 283 3.55 -27.11 -4.26
N TRP A 284 3.14 -26.70 -5.46
CA TRP A 284 1.75 -26.33 -5.76
C TRP A 284 0.80 -27.49 -5.61
N ARG A 285 1.20 -28.66 -6.08
CA ARG A 285 0.43 -29.89 -5.91
C ARG A 285 0.22 -30.19 -4.41
N ASP A 286 1.28 -30.10 -3.61
CA ASP A 286 1.20 -30.51 -2.21
C ASP A 286 0.49 -29.48 -1.31
N VAL A 287 0.48 -28.18 -1.65
CA VAL A 287 -0.25 -27.14 -0.89
C VAL A 287 -1.71 -26.97 -1.32
N LEU A 288 -2.04 -27.16 -2.60
CA LEU A 288 -3.43 -27.22 -3.04
C LEU A 288 -4.18 -28.43 -2.46
N HIS A 289 -3.45 -29.49 -2.08
CA HIS A 289 -4.02 -30.67 -1.42
C HIS A 289 -4.07 -30.60 0.13
N TRP A 290 -3.49 -29.58 0.77
CA TRP A 290 -3.43 -29.45 2.24
C TRP A 290 -4.12 -28.20 2.83
N GLY A 291 -4.75 -27.36 2.01
CA GLY A 291 -5.69 -26.32 2.50
C GLY A 291 -7.03 -26.91 2.94
N PRO A 292 -7.83 -26.23 3.79
CA PRO A 292 -9.22 -26.65 4.04
C PRO A 292 -9.94 -26.81 2.69
N PRO A 293 -10.84 -27.80 2.55
CA PRO A 293 -11.30 -28.27 1.24
C PRO A 293 -11.84 -27.09 0.43
N LEU A 294 -11.06 -26.64 -0.56
CA LEU A 294 -11.54 -25.69 -1.54
C LEU A 294 -12.72 -26.35 -2.25
N GLN A 295 -13.83 -25.61 -2.24
CA GLN A 295 -15.08 -25.96 -2.88
C GLN A 295 -14.85 -26.59 -4.26
N LYS A 296 -15.48 -27.75 -4.47
CA LYS A 296 -15.67 -28.44 -5.75
C LYS A 296 -15.79 -27.44 -6.90
N GLY A 297 -14.87 -27.48 -7.86
CA GLY A 297 -15.04 -26.72 -9.11
C GLY A 297 -13.77 -26.41 -9.91
N TRP A 298 -12.58 -26.74 -9.42
CA TRP A 298 -11.35 -26.62 -10.21
C TRP A 298 -11.01 -28.01 -10.75
N ASP A 299 -11.59 -28.36 -11.90
CA ASP A 299 -11.39 -29.66 -12.54
C ASP A 299 -9.93 -29.81 -13.00
N ALA A 300 -9.38 -30.99 -12.68
CA ALA A 300 -8.01 -31.41 -12.94
C ALA A 300 -7.65 -31.57 -14.43
N ASP A 301 -8.59 -31.28 -15.35
CA ASP A 301 -8.40 -31.45 -16.79
C ASP A 301 -7.77 -30.23 -17.48
N MET A 302 -7.50 -29.14 -16.75
CA MET A 302 -6.82 -27.97 -17.32
C MET A 302 -5.29 -28.14 -17.50
N PHE A 303 -4.73 -29.30 -17.11
CA PHE A 303 -3.29 -29.57 -17.11
C PHE A 303 -2.92 -30.93 -17.75
N LYS A 304 -3.73 -31.42 -18.69
CA LYS A 304 -3.29 -32.43 -19.66
C LYS A 304 -2.70 -31.76 -20.89
#